data_AF-A0A7W1F3V4-F1
#
_entry.id   AF-A0A7W1F3V4-F1
#
_cell.length_a   1.000
_cell.length_b   1.000
_cell.length_c   1.000
_cell.angle_alpha   90.00
_cell.angle_beta   90.00
_cell.angle_gamma   90.00
#
_symmetry.space_group_name_H-M   'P 1'
#
loop_
_entity.id
_entity.type
_entity.pdbx_description
1 polymer ?
#
loop_
_entity_poly.entity_id
_entity_poly.type
_entity_poly.pdbx_seq_one_letter_code
_entity_poly.pdbx_strand_id
1 'polypeptide(L)'
;MPATPAGRGQNWWVVLAVAAIAYVVLDHLDGAIALPLRELSTVFAAVMLDLVGYPITRAGTILSTDRFTFDVVPACSGSTTLRVLLVLAVIWCGSHPRLHGWRRLAAFAAAAPLALLANAARVAALVALGDLQMRPVEGVPHVLVGLCTFVLALSCLFLLCEALAGGQASQRRPLWRGLLLGVIGAVLMAPTIVWCVNGWITSPLDHFGWALWIVAGGAIAWSWRRLPRDDRGQGWGVAATAAAASLVVAGTLFEINSLQALGLCAGLFAGIAFARGRSAALRCLPAAAILVLGMPVAGFLLTRMSGFHGPAASLTLRCALTVVGLLAYWWLLRRERGIDATPSPVPVAAVALLALGLAMQTALVMRGGGSVERLDLDISYIQGAWVGSDLPISTSTAALLGRDHRCSRAYRADDRIVELVVTSTGGDRHRMHPPEYCLTGAGWSVVAERTDSATLSDGTIVTISGRSLTRADLGLELAYWFSDGRMVLHSYQAMLAEDSMRRVRGVRTDWILFRVLARDRAAIDGFLAGLAYRTTPAAVAPQAVRE
;
A
#
# COMPACT_ATOMS: atom_id res chain seq x y z
N MET A 1 -10.81 39.40 44.26
CA MET A 1 -9.94 38.23 44.02
C MET A 1 -8.70 38.72 43.29
N PRO A 2 -7.48 38.53 43.82
CA PRO A 2 -6.28 38.93 43.10
C PRO A 2 -6.06 38.00 41.91
N ALA A 3 -5.65 38.58 40.79
CA ALA A 3 -5.31 37.87 39.57
C ALA A 3 -4.24 36.80 39.83
N THR A 4 -4.52 35.56 39.44
CA THR A 4 -3.51 34.50 39.33
C THR A 4 -2.37 34.97 38.42
N PRO A 5 -1.09 34.75 38.78
CA PRO A 5 0.01 35.15 37.91
C PRO A 5 -0.11 34.42 36.57
N ALA A 6 -0.01 35.18 35.48
CA ALA A 6 0.12 34.64 34.14
C ALA A 6 1.20 33.57 34.13
N GLY A 7 0.82 32.33 33.80
CA GLY A 7 1.74 31.20 33.74
C GLY A 7 2.94 31.56 32.86
N ARG A 8 4.15 31.34 33.37
CA ARG A 8 5.39 31.44 32.59
C ARG A 8 5.16 30.74 31.25
N GLY A 9 5.18 31.50 30.16
CA GLY A 9 5.14 30.94 28.82
C GLY A 9 6.24 29.89 28.72
N GLN A 10 5.86 28.64 28.50
CA GLN A 10 6.82 27.56 28.29
C GLN A 10 7.62 27.92 27.03
N ASN A 11 8.93 28.14 27.17
CA ASN A 11 9.80 28.53 26.07
C ASN A 11 9.99 27.36 25.11
N TRP A 12 9.03 27.16 24.20
CA TRP A 12 9.00 26.07 23.22
C TRP A 12 10.28 25.98 22.38
N TRP A 13 10.91 27.12 22.10
CA TRP A 13 12.19 27.18 21.38
C TRP A 13 13.34 26.48 22.13
N VAL A 14 13.36 26.51 23.47
CA VAL A 14 14.37 25.79 24.27
C VAL A 14 14.18 24.28 24.14
N VAL A 15 12.93 23.81 24.21
CA VAL A 15 12.60 22.39 24.07
C VAL A 15 12.99 21.88 22.68
N LEU A 16 12.71 22.66 21.64
CA LEU A 16 13.08 22.33 20.26
C LEU A 16 14.60 22.34 20.06
N ALA A 17 15.32 23.31 20.64
CA ALA A 17 16.78 23.37 20.57
C ALA A 17 17.42 22.15 21.26
N VAL A 18 16.94 21.78 22.45
CA VAL A 18 17.43 20.57 23.16
C VAL A 18 17.13 19.31 22.36
N ALA A 19 15.94 19.20 21.75
CA ALA A 19 15.57 18.08 20.91
C ALA A 19 16.47 17.96 19.66
N ALA A 20 16.78 19.09 19.01
CA ALA A 20 17.69 19.13 17.87
C ALA A 20 19.13 18.75 18.25
N ILE A 21 19.65 19.29 19.36
CA ILE A 21 20.98 18.92 19.88
C ILE A 21 21.03 17.43 20.23
N ALA A 22 20.01 16.91 20.93
CA ALA A 22 19.91 15.50 21.27
C ALA A 22 19.90 14.61 20.01
N TYR A 23 19.19 15.01 18.96
CA TYR A 23 19.19 14.29 17.68
C TYR A 23 20.59 14.22 17.07
N VAL A 24 21.30 15.35 16.97
CA VAL A 24 22.63 15.44 16.37
C VAL A 24 23.65 14.62 17.16
N VAL A 25 23.63 14.74 18.49
CA VAL A 25 24.54 13.97 19.37
C VAL A 25 24.30 12.46 19.22
N LEU A 26 23.04 12.02 19.24
CA LEU A 26 22.69 10.61 19.10
C LEU A 26 23.01 10.06 17.71
N ASP A 27 22.93 10.88 16.66
CA ASP A 27 23.33 10.51 15.31
C ASP A 27 24.85 10.30 15.21
N HIS A 28 25.66 11.17 15.83
CA HIS A 28 27.12 10.98 15.89
C HIS A 28 27.55 9.75 16.71
N LEU A 29 26.76 9.37 17.73
CA LEU A 29 27.04 8.19 18.55
C LEU A 29 26.56 6.87 17.92
N ASP A 30 25.84 6.92 16.81
CA ASP A 30 25.13 5.78 16.21
C ASP A 30 26.05 4.57 15.96
N GLY A 31 27.23 4.82 15.38
CA GLY A 31 28.21 3.77 15.08
C GLY A 31 28.73 3.02 16.31
N ALA A 32 28.80 3.69 17.47
CA ALA A 32 29.26 3.08 18.71
C ALA A 32 28.14 2.32 19.45
N ILE A 33 26.89 2.77 19.35
CA ILE A 33 25.75 2.19 20.08
C ILE A 33 25.02 1.10 19.30
N ALA A 34 25.12 1.08 17.96
CA ALA A 34 24.33 0.19 17.12
C ALA A 34 24.58 -1.30 17.40
N LEU A 35 25.85 -1.71 17.57
CA LEU A 35 26.19 -3.11 17.83
C LEU A 35 25.72 -3.57 19.24
N PRO A 36 26.03 -2.86 20.33
CA PRO A 36 25.50 -3.20 21.65
C PRO A 36 23.97 -3.27 21.71
N LEU A 37 23.28 -2.31 21.07
CA LEU A 37 21.81 -2.30 21.01
C LEU A 37 21.27 -3.52 20.27
N ARG A 38 21.93 -3.93 19.18
CA ARG A 38 21.54 -5.09 18.40
C ARG A 38 21.68 -6.39 19.21
N GLU A 39 22.79 -6.56 19.91
CA GLU A 39 22.98 -7.71 20.80
C GLU A 39 21.94 -7.75 21.91
N LEU A 40 21.71 -6.62 22.60
CA LEU A 40 20.67 -6.52 23.64
C LEU A 40 19.27 -6.83 23.09
N SER A 41 18.93 -6.28 21.91
CA SER A 41 17.66 -6.59 21.25
C SER A 41 17.49 -8.08 20.98
N THR A 42 18.54 -8.78 20.55
CA THR A 42 18.46 -10.24 20.32
C THR A 42 18.31 -11.03 21.62
N VAL A 43 18.89 -10.57 22.73
CA VAL A 43 18.68 -11.17 24.05
C VAL A 43 17.21 -11.08 24.44
N PHE A 44 16.63 -9.88 24.41
CA PHE A 44 15.23 -9.68 24.77
C PHE A 44 14.28 -10.35 23.78
N ALA A 45 14.60 -10.35 22.48
CA ALA A 45 13.80 -11.06 21.48
C ALA A 45 13.78 -12.57 21.74
N ALA A 46 14.93 -13.18 22.08
CA ALA A 46 15.00 -14.59 22.42
C ALA A 46 14.13 -14.93 23.64
N VAL A 47 14.20 -14.11 24.71
CA VAL A 47 13.33 -14.27 25.89
C VAL A 47 11.85 -14.15 25.52
N MET A 48 11.48 -13.17 24.69
CA MET A 48 10.09 -12.99 24.25
C MET A 48 9.58 -14.19 23.43
N LEU A 49 10.43 -14.75 22.57
CA LEU A 49 10.10 -15.92 21.75
C LEU A 49 9.94 -17.18 22.62
N ASP A 50 10.88 -17.40 23.54
CA ASP A 50 10.85 -18.53 24.48
C ASP A 50 9.59 -18.50 25.37
N LEU A 51 9.20 -17.32 25.87
CA LEU A 51 7.96 -17.14 26.66
C LEU A 51 6.67 -17.50 25.89
N VAL A 52 6.69 -17.41 24.56
CA VAL A 52 5.55 -17.78 23.69
C VAL A 52 5.67 -19.23 23.21
N GLY A 53 6.66 -19.98 23.69
CA GLY A 53 6.88 -21.39 23.35
C GLY A 53 7.57 -21.58 22.00
N TYR A 54 8.31 -20.58 21.51
CA TYR A 54 9.09 -20.66 20.28
C TYR A 54 10.54 -21.07 20.60
N PRO A 55 10.96 -22.31 20.26
CA PRO A 55 12.33 -22.74 20.54
C PRO A 55 13.30 -21.95 19.68
N ILE A 56 14.21 -21.22 20.33
CA ILE A 56 15.18 -20.36 19.67
C ILE A 56 16.55 -20.51 20.32
N THR A 57 17.59 -20.60 19.49
CA THR A 57 18.99 -20.55 19.94
C THR A 57 19.61 -19.23 19.50
N ARG A 58 20.39 -18.61 20.38
CA ARG A 58 21.03 -17.30 20.12
C ARG A 58 22.54 -17.43 20.15
N ALA A 59 23.20 -16.91 19.13
CA ALA A 59 24.65 -16.75 19.08
C ALA A 59 24.98 -15.33 18.59
N GLY A 60 25.35 -14.43 19.51
CA GLY A 60 25.56 -13.02 19.19
C GLY A 60 24.29 -12.38 18.63
N THR A 61 24.34 -11.89 17.39
CA THR A 61 23.19 -11.28 16.69
C THR A 61 22.38 -12.26 15.84
N ILE A 62 22.78 -13.53 15.84
CA ILE A 62 22.13 -14.59 15.06
C ILE A 62 21.12 -15.31 15.96
N LEU A 63 19.91 -15.48 15.45
CA LEU A 63 18.81 -16.22 16.06
C LEU A 63 18.46 -17.40 15.16
N SER A 64 18.54 -18.62 15.69
CA SER A 64 18.31 -19.84 14.90
C SER A 64 17.15 -20.64 15.46
N THR A 65 16.19 -20.96 14.60
CA THR A 65 15.14 -21.96 14.85
C THR A 65 15.59 -23.31 14.28
N ASP A 66 14.82 -24.37 14.53
CA ASP A 66 15.05 -25.69 13.91
C ASP A 66 14.94 -25.66 12.37
N ARG A 67 14.37 -24.59 11.83
CA ARG A 67 13.92 -24.45 10.46
C ARG A 67 14.74 -23.44 9.67
N PHE A 68 15.19 -22.36 10.31
CA PHE A 68 15.86 -21.26 9.63
C PHE A 68 16.78 -20.46 10.56
N THR A 69 17.85 -19.89 10.01
CA THR A 69 18.79 -19.03 10.73
C THR A 69 18.60 -17.57 10.32
N PHE A 70 18.32 -16.69 11.28
CA PHE A 70 18.09 -15.27 11.07
C PHE A 70 19.28 -14.45 11.59
N ASP A 71 19.95 -13.73 10.70
CA ASP A 71 20.91 -12.69 11.12
C ASP A 71 20.23 -11.33 11.23
N VAL A 72 20.34 -10.70 12.39
CA VAL A 72 19.87 -9.34 12.60
C VAL A 72 20.90 -8.39 11.97
N VAL A 73 20.63 -7.97 10.73
CA VAL A 73 21.50 -7.04 9.98
C VAL A 73 21.63 -5.66 10.66
N PRO A 74 22.67 -4.86 10.36
CA PRO A 74 22.87 -3.54 10.97
C PRO A 74 21.66 -2.60 10.87
N ALA A 75 20.85 -2.71 9.82
CA ALA A 75 19.61 -1.93 9.65
C ALA A 75 18.53 -2.20 10.73
N CYS A 76 18.68 -3.28 11.51
CA CYS A 76 17.79 -3.66 12.61
C CYS A 76 18.37 -3.38 14.00
N SER A 77 19.45 -2.59 14.09
CA SER A 77 20.11 -2.22 15.35
C SER A 77 19.17 -1.58 16.38
N GLY A 78 18.07 -0.96 15.93
CA GLY A 78 17.15 -0.20 16.78
C GLY A 78 17.64 1.19 17.14
N SER A 79 18.83 1.60 16.67
CA SER A 79 19.40 2.91 16.98
C SER A 79 18.56 4.07 16.43
N THR A 80 17.97 3.90 15.24
CA THR A 80 17.00 4.86 14.68
C THR A 80 15.76 4.98 15.55
N THR A 81 15.17 3.86 15.99
CA THR A 81 14.00 3.84 16.87
C THR A 81 14.29 4.54 18.19
N LEU A 82 15.44 4.24 18.80
CA LEU A 82 15.91 4.88 20.03
C LEU A 82 16.06 6.39 19.87
N ARG A 83 16.74 6.82 18.81
CA ARG A 83 17.00 8.24 18.51
C ARG A 83 15.70 9.02 18.35
N VAL A 84 14.80 8.54 17.50
CA VAL A 84 13.52 9.20 17.23
C VAL A 84 12.67 9.23 18.49
N LEU A 85 12.58 8.13 19.25
CA LEU A 85 11.76 8.08 20.46
C LEU A 85 12.31 8.99 21.56
N LEU A 86 13.64 9.09 21.73
CA LEU A 86 14.26 10.02 22.68
C LEU A 86 13.99 11.48 22.32
N VAL A 87 14.10 11.85 21.05
CA VAL A 87 13.77 13.22 20.58
C VAL A 87 12.31 13.54 20.83
N LEU A 88 11.39 12.62 20.53
CA LEU A 88 9.98 12.78 20.84
C LEU A 88 9.74 12.85 22.35
N ALA A 89 10.49 12.10 23.15
CA ALA A 89 10.41 12.17 24.61
C ALA A 89 10.88 13.52 25.15
N VAL A 90 11.94 14.13 24.61
CA VAL A 90 12.37 15.50 24.96
C VAL A 90 11.24 16.48 24.68
N ILE A 91 10.66 16.42 23.48
CA ILE A 91 9.58 17.32 23.07
C ILE A 91 8.36 17.14 23.99
N TRP A 92 7.93 15.89 24.16
CA TRP A 92 6.72 15.55 24.90
C TRP A 92 6.87 15.82 26.39
N CYS A 93 7.84 15.21 27.06
CA CYS A 93 8.06 15.37 28.50
C CYS A 93 8.44 16.82 28.83
N GLY A 94 9.20 17.48 27.96
CA GLY A 94 9.64 18.86 28.10
C GLY A 94 8.52 19.88 27.97
N SER A 95 7.45 19.57 27.22
CA SER A 95 6.27 20.43 27.05
C SER A 95 5.06 20.01 27.89
N HIS A 96 5.13 18.86 28.56
CA HIS A 96 3.99 18.33 29.29
C HIS A 96 3.67 19.18 30.54
N PRO A 97 2.45 19.76 30.62
CA PRO A 97 2.13 20.78 31.62
C PRO A 97 2.05 20.26 33.05
N ARG A 98 1.95 18.95 33.24
CA ARG A 98 1.81 18.28 34.55
C ARG A 98 3.06 17.51 34.99
N LEU A 99 4.06 17.36 34.12
CA LEU A 99 5.29 16.64 34.46
C LEU A 99 6.34 17.64 34.94
N HIS A 100 6.69 17.57 36.22
CA HIS A 100 7.69 18.45 36.84
C HIS A 100 8.73 17.63 37.61
N GLY A 101 9.94 18.20 37.73
CA GLY A 101 11.03 17.62 38.52
C GLY A 101 11.40 16.20 38.10
N TRP A 102 11.55 15.31 39.10
CA TRP A 102 12.00 13.93 38.89
C TRP A 102 11.07 13.11 37.99
N ARG A 103 9.75 13.38 38.00
CA ARG A 103 8.76 12.65 37.17
C ARG A 103 8.99 12.88 35.68
N ARG A 104 9.44 14.08 35.31
CA ARG A 104 9.81 14.42 33.93
C ARG A 104 11.06 13.66 33.50
N LEU A 105 12.06 13.61 34.37
CA LEU A 105 13.30 12.87 34.09
C LEU A 105 13.05 11.36 34.01
N ALA A 106 12.22 10.80 34.89
CA ALA A 106 11.84 9.39 34.87
C ALA A 106 11.08 9.02 33.57
N ALA A 107 10.14 9.86 33.14
CA ALA A 107 9.42 9.65 31.87
C ALA A 107 10.36 9.71 30.67
N PHE A 108 11.28 10.68 30.64
CA PHE A 108 12.29 10.77 29.59
C PHE A 108 13.24 9.56 29.60
N ALA A 109 13.74 9.17 30.77
CA ALA A 109 14.66 8.03 30.91
C ALA A 109 14.01 6.71 30.47
N ALA A 110 12.69 6.56 30.65
CA ALA A 110 11.94 5.40 30.20
C ALA A 110 11.82 5.28 28.67
N ALA A 111 12.07 6.34 27.89
CA ALA A 111 12.04 6.26 26.43
C ALA A 111 13.11 5.29 25.88
N ALA A 112 14.29 5.22 26.49
CA ALA A 112 15.35 4.31 26.08
C ALA A 112 15.00 2.82 26.24
N PRO A 113 14.58 2.31 27.43
CA PRO A 113 14.16 0.93 27.58
C PRO A 113 12.90 0.60 26.77
N LEU A 114 11.97 1.55 26.59
CA LEU A 114 10.81 1.34 25.72
C LEU A 114 11.21 1.16 24.25
N ALA A 115 12.17 1.96 23.75
CA ALA A 115 12.70 1.78 22.39
C ALA A 115 13.38 0.42 22.22
N LEU A 116 14.17 0.00 23.21
CA LEU A 116 14.86 -1.30 23.20
C LEU A 116 13.86 -2.46 23.19
N LEU A 117 12.87 -2.45 24.08
CA LEU A 117 11.84 -3.48 24.16
C LEU A 117 10.98 -3.53 22.90
N ALA A 118 10.67 -2.38 22.31
CA ALA A 118 9.96 -2.32 21.03
C ALA A 118 10.80 -2.89 19.88
N ASN A 119 12.10 -2.57 19.83
CA ASN A 119 12.98 -3.16 18.83
C ASN A 119 13.17 -4.68 19.04
N ALA A 120 13.23 -5.15 20.30
CA ALA A 120 13.24 -6.58 20.61
C ALA A 120 11.94 -7.27 20.15
N ALA A 121 10.77 -6.66 20.41
CA ALA A 121 9.49 -7.16 19.91
C ALA A 121 9.43 -7.18 18.38
N ARG A 122 10.05 -6.19 17.71
CA ARG A 122 10.19 -6.16 16.24
C ARG A 122 11.00 -7.35 15.75
N VAL A 123 12.17 -7.59 16.34
CA VAL A 123 13.04 -8.71 15.98
C VAL A 123 12.33 -10.04 16.23
N ALA A 124 11.70 -10.21 17.39
CA ALA A 124 10.92 -11.41 17.72
C ALA A 124 9.78 -11.65 16.71
N ALA A 125 9.02 -10.60 16.37
CA ALA A 125 7.97 -10.70 15.36
C ALA A 125 8.52 -11.05 13.98
N LEU A 126 9.61 -10.43 13.53
CA LEU A 126 10.22 -10.73 12.23
C LEU A 126 10.74 -12.18 12.17
N VAL A 127 11.33 -12.70 13.26
CA VAL A 127 11.77 -14.10 13.36
C VAL A 127 10.58 -15.04 13.33
N ALA A 128 9.55 -14.81 14.14
CA ALA A 128 8.35 -15.66 14.14
C ALA A 128 7.63 -15.66 12.78
N LEU A 129 7.50 -14.49 12.14
CA LEU A 129 6.88 -14.37 10.82
C LEU A 129 7.75 -14.99 9.72
N GLY A 130 9.07 -14.87 9.82
CA GLY A 130 10.03 -15.46 8.89
C GLY A 130 10.09 -16.98 9.01
N ASP A 131 10.00 -17.52 10.23
CA ASP A 131 10.00 -18.97 10.49
C ASP A 131 8.75 -19.64 9.91
N LEU A 132 7.59 -18.98 10.01
CA LEU A 132 6.36 -19.42 9.34
C LEU A 132 6.48 -19.46 7.81
N GLN A 133 7.39 -18.67 7.23
CA GLN A 133 7.57 -18.57 5.77
C GLN A 133 8.86 -19.24 5.27
N MET A 134 9.69 -19.79 6.16
CA MET A 134 11.02 -20.33 5.86
C MET A 134 11.93 -19.37 5.08
N ARG A 135 11.77 -18.05 5.30
CA ARG A 135 12.53 -17.01 4.59
C ARG A 135 12.64 -15.73 5.40
N PRO A 136 13.66 -14.89 5.13
CA PRO A 136 13.76 -13.57 5.74
C PRO A 136 12.57 -12.68 5.38
N VAL A 137 12.07 -11.92 6.35
CA VAL A 137 11.00 -10.95 6.13
C VAL A 137 11.61 -9.64 5.61
N GLU A 138 11.46 -9.39 4.31
CA GLU A 138 12.00 -8.23 3.60
C GLU A 138 10.89 -7.33 3.02
N GLY A 139 11.24 -6.12 2.60
CA GLY A 139 10.34 -5.20 1.91
C GLY A 139 9.23 -4.62 2.81
N VAL A 140 8.00 -4.54 2.30
CA VAL A 140 6.88 -3.87 2.97
C VAL A 140 6.55 -4.48 4.35
N PRO A 141 6.46 -5.81 4.53
CA PRO A 141 6.21 -6.41 5.84
C PRO A 141 7.28 -6.03 6.89
N HIS A 142 8.55 -5.96 6.47
CA HIS A 142 9.65 -5.56 7.34
C HIS A 142 9.46 -4.15 7.90
N VAL A 143 9.09 -3.21 7.02
CA VAL A 143 8.82 -1.80 7.39
C VAL A 143 7.58 -1.72 8.28
N LEU A 144 6.52 -2.47 7.96
CA LEU A 144 5.26 -2.45 8.71
C LEU A 144 5.45 -2.91 10.16
N VAL A 145 6.14 -4.02 10.38
CA VAL A 145 6.45 -4.53 11.74
C VAL A 145 7.30 -3.54 12.52
N GLY A 146 8.27 -2.89 11.87
CA GLY A 146 9.04 -1.80 12.47
C GLY A 146 8.18 -0.60 12.88
N LEU A 147 7.21 -0.22 12.05
CA LEU A 147 6.27 0.85 12.38
C LEU A 147 5.36 0.43 13.55
N CYS A 148 4.72 -0.74 13.50
CA CYS A 148 3.84 -1.26 14.56
C CYS A 148 4.49 -1.24 15.95
N THR A 149 5.76 -1.63 16.02
CA THR A 149 6.50 -1.72 17.28
C THR A 149 6.97 -0.36 17.77
N PHE A 150 7.40 0.54 16.88
CA PHE A 150 7.67 1.94 17.23
C PHE A 150 6.43 2.63 17.83
N VAL A 151 5.29 2.39 17.19
CA VAL A 151 3.95 2.82 17.61
C VAL A 151 3.60 2.34 19.01
N LEU A 152 3.88 1.07 19.31
CA LEU A 152 3.69 0.49 20.62
C LEU A 152 4.57 1.18 21.66
N ALA A 153 5.85 1.42 21.34
CA ALA A 153 6.81 2.10 22.21
C ALA A 153 6.35 3.52 22.58
N LEU A 154 5.92 4.29 21.56
CA LEU A 154 5.43 5.65 21.74
C LEU A 154 4.16 5.69 22.59
N SER A 155 3.25 4.74 22.38
CA SER A 155 2.02 4.61 23.17
C SER A 155 2.33 4.31 24.64
N CYS A 156 3.27 3.39 24.90
CA CYS A 156 3.72 3.08 26.25
C CYS A 156 4.37 4.28 26.95
N LEU A 157 5.18 5.05 26.24
CA LEU A 157 5.81 6.27 26.76
C LEU A 157 4.75 7.28 27.20
N PHE A 158 3.72 7.50 26.39
CA PHE A 158 2.64 8.42 26.75
C PHE A 158 1.79 7.94 27.91
N LEU A 159 1.47 6.65 27.96
CA LEU A 159 0.76 6.07 29.10
C LEU A 159 1.55 6.22 30.40
N LEU A 160 2.87 6.01 30.34
CA LEU A 160 3.76 6.23 31.47
C LEU A 160 3.81 7.70 31.90
N CYS A 161 3.90 8.63 30.95
CA CYS A 161 3.84 10.07 31.24
C CYS A 161 2.57 10.44 32.02
N GLU A 162 1.41 9.91 31.61
CA GLU A 162 0.13 10.16 32.29
C GLU A 162 0.06 9.50 33.67
N ALA A 163 0.56 8.27 33.80
CA ALA A 163 0.64 7.59 35.09
C ALA A 163 1.50 8.38 36.09
N LEU A 164 2.67 8.87 35.64
CA LEU A 164 3.57 9.69 36.45
C LEU A 164 3.01 11.09 36.75
N ALA A 165 2.16 11.65 35.89
CA ALA A 165 1.52 12.94 36.12
C ALA A 165 0.56 12.94 37.32
N GLY A 166 0.17 11.76 37.84
CA GLY A 166 -0.67 11.61 39.02
C GLY A 166 -2.16 11.72 38.68
N GLY A 167 -2.85 10.58 38.73
CA GLY A 167 -4.26 10.47 38.42
C GLY A 167 -5.15 11.15 39.45
N GLN A 168 -5.43 12.43 39.26
CA GLN A 168 -6.81 12.89 39.43
C GLN A 168 -7.45 12.82 38.06
N ALA A 169 -8.43 11.92 37.92
CA ALA A 169 -9.28 11.80 36.74
C ALA A 169 -10.05 13.11 36.55
N SER A 170 -9.39 14.13 36.00
CA SER A 170 -10.08 15.25 35.44
C SER A 170 -11.01 14.68 34.37
N GLN A 171 -12.25 15.14 34.37
CA GLN A 171 -13.29 14.95 33.35
C GLN A 171 -12.85 15.36 31.92
N ARG A 172 -11.54 15.53 31.68
CA ARG A 172 -10.91 15.76 30.40
C ARG A 172 -10.63 14.42 29.73
N ARG A 173 -11.17 14.35 28.52
CA ARG A 173 -11.15 13.21 27.61
C ARG A 173 -9.73 12.66 27.45
N PRO A 174 -9.53 11.33 27.57
CA PRO A 174 -8.21 10.73 27.43
C PRO A 174 -7.67 10.93 26.01
N LEU A 175 -6.64 11.79 25.89
CA LEU A 175 -5.92 12.06 24.64
C LEU A 175 -5.30 10.79 24.03
N TRP A 176 -4.99 9.78 24.85
CA TRP A 176 -4.43 8.51 24.41
C TRP A 176 -5.33 7.74 23.44
N ARG A 177 -6.67 7.87 23.53
CA ARG A 177 -7.58 7.20 22.59
C ARG A 177 -7.42 7.74 21.17
N GLY A 178 -7.38 9.07 21.02
CA GLY A 178 -7.17 9.74 19.73
C GLY A 178 -5.79 9.45 19.14
N LEU A 179 -4.77 9.33 20.00
CA LEU A 179 -3.42 9.05 19.57
C LEU A 179 -3.25 7.58 19.14
N LEU A 180 -3.73 6.62 19.93
CA LEU A 180 -3.75 5.20 19.56
C LEU A 180 -4.46 4.96 18.22
N LEU A 181 -5.57 5.68 17.96
CA LEU A 181 -6.27 5.65 16.68
C LEU A 181 -5.47 6.22 15.53
N GLY A 182 -4.87 7.41 15.70
CA GLY A 182 -4.03 8.02 14.68
C GLY A 182 -2.87 7.10 14.31
N VAL A 183 -2.40 6.33 15.29
CA VAL A 183 -1.28 5.45 15.13
C VAL A 183 -1.66 4.10 14.48
N ILE A 184 -2.70 3.41 14.97
CA ILE A 184 -3.25 2.20 14.30
C ILE A 184 -3.66 2.55 12.86
N GLY A 185 -4.31 3.71 12.68
CA GLY A 185 -4.66 4.23 11.36
C GLY A 185 -3.43 4.46 10.48
N ALA A 186 -2.37 5.08 11.00
CA ALA A 186 -1.14 5.30 10.24
C ALA A 186 -0.49 3.98 9.78
N VAL A 187 -0.44 2.97 10.65
CA VAL A 187 0.06 1.63 10.32
C VAL A 187 -0.80 0.99 9.23
N LEU A 188 -2.11 0.98 9.42
CA LEU A 188 -3.08 0.40 8.47
C LEU A 188 -2.97 1.06 7.08
N MET A 189 -2.67 2.36 7.04
CA MET A 189 -2.55 3.13 5.79
C MET A 189 -1.13 3.19 5.20
N ALA A 190 -0.10 2.70 5.91
CA ALA A 190 1.29 2.87 5.47
C ALA A 190 1.57 2.32 4.05
N PRO A 191 1.10 1.12 3.66
CA PRO A 191 1.29 0.61 2.30
C PRO A 191 0.68 1.54 1.23
N THR A 192 -0.49 2.08 1.51
CA THR A 192 -1.21 3.02 0.63
C THR A 192 -0.43 4.31 0.44
N ILE A 193 0.14 4.87 1.53
CA ILE A 193 0.93 6.10 1.47
C ILE A 193 2.18 5.90 0.62
N VAL A 194 2.88 4.77 0.81
CA VAL A 194 4.05 4.41 -0.01
C VAL A 194 3.67 4.31 -1.49
N TRP A 195 2.54 3.66 -1.80
CA TRP A 195 2.03 3.58 -3.17
C TRP A 195 1.73 4.97 -3.77
N CYS A 196 1.10 5.87 -3.02
CA CYS A 196 0.85 7.24 -3.46
C CYS A 196 2.14 7.98 -3.79
N VAL A 197 3.12 7.96 -2.88
CA VAL A 197 4.41 8.63 -3.06
C VAL A 197 5.16 8.06 -4.27
N ASN A 198 5.20 6.74 -4.41
CA ASN A 198 5.84 6.11 -5.56
C ASN A 198 5.17 6.52 -6.87
N GLY A 199 3.83 6.57 -6.90
CA GLY A 199 3.07 7.06 -8.05
C GLY A 199 3.42 8.49 -8.42
N TRP A 200 3.56 9.39 -7.44
CA TRP A 200 3.98 10.78 -7.68
C TRP A 200 5.41 10.91 -8.19
N ILE A 201 6.31 9.99 -7.84
CA ILE A 201 7.69 10.04 -8.32
C ILE A 201 7.79 9.46 -9.74
N THR A 202 7.08 8.36 -10.00
CA THR A 202 7.31 7.52 -11.19
C THR A 202 6.34 7.77 -12.35
N SER A 203 5.09 8.19 -12.07
CA SER A 203 4.07 8.39 -13.09
C SER A 203 4.11 9.81 -13.65
N PRO A 204 4.36 10.01 -14.96
CA PRO A 204 4.25 11.33 -15.59
C PRO A 204 2.84 11.93 -15.49
N LEU A 205 1.81 11.10 -15.45
CA LEU A 205 0.41 11.54 -15.34
C LEU A 205 0.07 12.06 -13.94
N ASP A 206 0.77 11.57 -12.91
CA ASP A 206 0.42 11.81 -11.49
C ASP A 206 1.50 12.54 -10.72
N HIS A 207 2.55 13.00 -11.41
CA HIS A 207 3.71 13.61 -10.81
C HIS A 207 3.37 14.75 -9.83
N PHE A 208 2.34 15.54 -10.15
CA PHE A 208 1.90 16.68 -9.35
C PHE A 208 0.80 16.36 -8.33
N GLY A 209 0.45 15.08 -8.12
CA GLY A 209 -0.60 14.68 -7.19
C GLY A 209 -0.34 15.12 -5.73
N TRP A 210 0.92 15.14 -5.31
CA TRP A 210 1.34 15.62 -3.98
C TRP A 210 0.97 17.08 -3.71
N ALA A 211 0.97 17.94 -4.75
CA ALA A 211 0.65 19.35 -4.60
C ALA A 211 -0.83 19.54 -4.23
N LEU A 212 -1.72 18.73 -4.80
CA LEU A 212 -3.15 18.74 -4.46
C LEU A 212 -3.38 18.33 -3.00
N TRP A 213 -2.57 17.39 -2.48
CA TRP A 213 -2.58 16.99 -1.07
C TRP A 213 -2.16 18.13 -0.14
N ILE A 214 -1.12 18.88 -0.50
CA ILE A 214 -0.69 20.06 0.26
C ILE A 214 -1.78 21.14 0.23
N VAL A 215 -2.40 21.38 -0.93
CA VAL A 215 -3.49 22.36 -1.07
C VAL A 215 -4.69 21.99 -0.21
N ALA A 216 -5.17 20.75 -0.28
CA ALA A 216 -6.30 20.28 0.51
C ALA A 216 -6.00 20.27 2.01
N GLY A 217 -4.83 19.76 2.41
CA GLY A 217 -4.36 19.75 3.79
C GLY A 217 -4.18 21.17 4.35
N GLY A 218 -3.60 22.07 3.56
CA GLY A 218 -3.45 23.48 3.88
C GLY A 218 -4.79 24.20 4.05
N ALA A 219 -5.76 23.94 3.17
CA ALA A 219 -7.11 24.49 3.29
C ALA A 219 -7.81 24.03 4.58
N ILE A 220 -7.71 22.75 4.93
CA ILE A 220 -8.26 22.19 6.18
C ILE A 220 -7.53 22.78 7.39
N ALA A 221 -6.20 22.87 7.36
CA ALA A 221 -5.40 23.42 8.45
C ALA A 221 -5.71 24.91 8.70
N TRP A 222 -5.77 25.71 7.63
CA TRP A 222 -6.10 27.15 7.70
C TRP A 222 -7.49 27.41 8.26
N SER A 223 -8.47 26.64 7.79
CA SER A 223 -9.86 26.75 8.24
C SER A 223 -10.14 26.00 9.54
N TRP A 224 -9.16 25.27 10.09
CA TRP A 224 -9.36 24.40 11.24
C TRP A 224 -10.06 25.14 12.37
N ARG A 225 -9.55 26.29 12.80
CA ARG A 225 -10.16 27.07 13.89
C ARG A 225 -11.54 27.64 13.55
N ARG A 226 -11.88 27.78 12.27
CA ARG A 226 -13.15 28.33 11.77
C ARG A 226 -14.25 27.27 11.61
N LEU A 227 -13.88 25.98 11.55
CA LEU A 227 -14.84 24.90 11.43
C LEU A 227 -15.75 24.82 12.68
N PRO A 228 -17.08 24.68 12.51
CA PRO A 228 -18.01 24.56 13.63
C PRO A 228 -17.70 23.32 14.47
N ARG A 229 -18.15 23.33 15.72
CA ARG A 229 -18.16 22.13 16.55
C ARG A 229 -19.60 21.65 16.72
N ASP A 230 -19.83 20.35 16.66
CA ASP A 230 -21.11 19.75 17.05
C ASP A 230 -20.92 18.44 17.82
N ASP A 231 -21.95 18.02 18.54
CA ASP A 231 -22.03 16.78 19.32
C ASP A 231 -22.54 15.58 18.49
N ARG A 232 -23.15 15.83 17.32
CA ARG A 232 -23.82 14.82 16.47
C ARG A 232 -22.89 14.08 15.51
N GLY A 233 -21.57 14.15 15.70
CA GLY A 233 -20.56 13.53 14.82
C GLY A 233 -20.24 12.06 15.08
N GLN A 234 -20.61 11.50 16.24
CA GLN A 234 -20.07 10.22 16.71
C GLN A 234 -20.46 9.03 15.82
N GLY A 235 -21.74 8.92 15.43
CA GLY A 235 -22.21 7.84 14.55
C GLY A 235 -21.60 7.92 13.16
N TRP A 236 -21.44 9.13 12.61
CA TRP A 236 -20.79 9.36 11.32
C TRP A 236 -19.29 9.03 11.36
N GLY A 237 -18.60 9.39 12.43
CA GLY A 237 -17.21 9.02 12.64
C GLY A 237 -17.02 7.51 12.72
N VAL A 238 -17.89 6.79 13.43
CA VAL A 238 -17.84 5.31 13.48
C VAL A 238 -18.12 4.71 12.11
N ALA A 239 -19.15 5.16 11.41
CA ALA A 239 -19.48 4.68 10.07
C ALA A 239 -18.33 4.93 9.07
N ALA A 240 -17.72 6.12 9.10
CA ALA A 240 -16.57 6.44 8.26
C ALA A 240 -15.33 5.60 8.62
N THR A 241 -15.14 5.27 9.90
CA THR A 241 -14.06 4.37 10.35
C THR A 241 -14.27 2.94 9.86
N ALA A 242 -15.50 2.42 9.97
CA ALA A 242 -15.88 1.11 9.42
C ALA A 242 -15.68 1.07 7.91
N ALA A 243 -16.10 2.12 7.19
CA ALA A 243 -15.90 2.23 5.75
C ALA A 243 -14.40 2.24 5.40
N ALA A 244 -13.60 3.02 6.12
CA ALA A 244 -12.14 3.08 5.92
C ALA A 244 -11.48 1.71 6.12
N ALA A 245 -11.76 1.03 7.24
CA ALA A 245 -11.22 -0.29 7.53
C ALA A 245 -11.66 -1.34 6.47
N SER A 246 -12.93 -1.32 6.07
CA SER A 246 -13.48 -2.24 5.07
C SER A 246 -12.83 -2.04 3.69
N LEU A 247 -12.65 -0.77 3.27
CA LEU A 247 -12.00 -0.43 2.00
C LEU A 247 -10.54 -0.88 1.97
N VAL A 248 -9.83 -0.78 3.08
CA VAL A 248 -8.43 -1.23 3.16
C VAL A 248 -8.32 -2.74 3.19
N VAL A 249 -9.19 -3.42 3.94
CA VAL A 249 -9.27 -4.88 3.92
C VAL A 249 -9.61 -5.38 2.52
N ALA A 250 -10.63 -4.82 1.88
CA ALA A 250 -11.02 -5.17 0.52
C ALA A 250 -9.89 -4.89 -0.49
N GLY A 251 -9.26 -3.70 -0.41
CA GLY A 251 -8.13 -3.37 -1.27
C GLY A 251 -6.92 -4.28 -1.07
N THR A 252 -6.72 -4.80 0.15
CA THR A 252 -5.67 -5.79 0.43
C THR A 252 -6.04 -7.18 -0.11
N LEU A 253 -7.28 -7.62 0.10
CA LEU A 253 -7.79 -8.91 -0.37
C LEU A 253 -7.76 -9.00 -1.90
N PHE A 254 -8.23 -7.96 -2.57
CA PHE A 254 -8.35 -7.91 -4.01
C PHE A 254 -7.12 -7.36 -4.71
N GLU A 255 -6.10 -6.89 -3.97
CA GLU A 255 -4.93 -6.23 -4.56
C GLU A 255 -5.36 -5.04 -5.43
N ILE A 256 -6.10 -4.10 -4.84
CA ILE A 256 -6.57 -2.88 -5.50
C ILE A 256 -6.15 -1.67 -4.65
N ASN A 257 -5.00 -1.08 -5.01
CA ASN A 257 -4.43 0.07 -4.29
C ASN A 257 -5.39 1.28 -4.25
N SER A 258 -6.20 1.47 -5.29
CA SER A 258 -7.21 2.54 -5.35
C SER A 258 -8.28 2.41 -4.27
N LEU A 259 -8.68 1.19 -3.89
CA LEU A 259 -9.62 0.98 -2.77
C LEU A 259 -8.97 1.35 -1.44
N GLN A 260 -7.70 0.97 -1.24
CA GLN A 260 -6.95 1.34 -0.04
C GLN A 260 -6.77 2.87 0.06
N ALA A 261 -6.57 3.56 -1.07
CA ALA A 261 -6.48 5.02 -1.16
C ALA A 261 -7.80 5.71 -0.79
N LEU A 262 -8.94 5.19 -1.23
CA LEU A 262 -10.26 5.66 -0.77
C LEU A 262 -10.44 5.42 0.74
N GLY A 263 -9.93 4.29 1.26
CA GLY A 263 -9.89 4.01 2.69
C GLY A 263 -9.12 5.07 3.49
N LEU A 264 -7.96 5.52 2.98
CA LEU A 264 -7.17 6.60 3.57
C LEU A 264 -7.97 7.92 3.62
N CYS A 265 -8.62 8.32 2.53
CA CYS A 265 -9.49 9.51 2.50
C CYS A 265 -10.66 9.39 3.49
N ALA A 266 -11.31 8.22 3.58
CA ALA A 266 -12.38 7.95 4.52
C ALA A 266 -11.91 8.01 5.99
N GLY A 267 -10.69 7.54 6.26
CA GLY A 267 -10.05 7.62 7.59
C GLY A 267 -9.76 9.07 8.00
N LEU A 268 -9.24 9.89 7.09
CA LEU A 268 -9.04 11.33 7.34
C LEU A 268 -10.38 12.04 7.61
N PHE A 269 -11.43 11.71 6.85
CA PHE A 269 -12.78 12.21 7.07
C PHE A 269 -13.34 11.80 8.44
N ALA A 270 -13.14 10.53 8.85
CA ALA A 270 -13.52 10.04 10.17
C ALA A 270 -12.83 10.84 11.30
N GLY A 271 -11.54 11.15 11.12
CA GLY A 271 -10.78 11.98 12.06
C GLY A 271 -11.38 13.39 12.24
N ILE A 272 -11.81 14.04 11.15
CA ILE A 272 -12.48 15.34 11.21
C ILE A 272 -13.83 15.22 11.93
N ALA A 273 -14.61 14.18 11.62
CA ALA A 273 -15.90 13.94 12.26
C ALA A 273 -15.79 13.74 13.77
N PHE A 274 -14.77 13.03 14.25
CA PHE A 274 -14.53 12.89 15.69
C PHE A 274 -13.99 14.17 16.34
N ALA A 275 -13.11 14.90 15.65
CA ALA A 275 -12.48 16.09 16.21
C ALA A 275 -13.41 17.32 16.27
N ARG A 276 -14.33 17.44 15.30
CA ARG A 276 -15.17 18.64 15.11
C ARG A 276 -16.64 18.36 14.90
N GLY A 277 -17.06 17.13 14.68
CA GLY A 277 -18.46 16.79 14.48
C GLY A 277 -18.87 16.70 13.01
N ARG A 278 -20.15 16.41 12.78
CA ARG A 278 -20.72 16.11 11.45
C ARG A 278 -20.66 17.32 10.52
N SER A 279 -21.07 18.49 11.00
CA SER A 279 -21.15 19.72 10.21
C SER A 279 -19.78 20.12 9.67
N ALA A 280 -18.73 20.00 10.49
CA ALA A 280 -17.37 20.25 10.05
C ALA A 280 -16.90 19.23 8.99
N ALA A 281 -17.15 17.93 9.23
CA ALA A 281 -16.78 16.89 8.28
C ALA A 281 -17.44 17.10 6.91
N LEU A 282 -18.74 17.41 6.88
CA LEU A 282 -19.47 17.71 5.63
C LEU A 282 -18.91 18.94 4.91
N ARG A 283 -18.54 20.00 5.64
CA ARG A 283 -17.89 21.18 5.06
C ARG A 283 -16.53 20.81 4.45
N CYS A 284 -15.83 19.80 4.97
CA CYS A 284 -14.56 19.31 4.44
C CYS A 284 -14.69 18.31 3.27
N LEU A 285 -15.90 17.94 2.83
CA LEU A 285 -16.07 17.05 1.67
C LEU A 285 -15.39 17.55 0.39
N PRO A 286 -15.47 18.84 0.00
CA PRO A 286 -14.76 19.33 -1.18
C PRO A 286 -13.24 19.21 -1.04
N ALA A 287 -12.70 19.45 0.17
CA ALA A 287 -11.27 19.24 0.43
C ALA A 287 -10.89 17.76 0.35
N ALA A 288 -11.74 16.85 0.85
CA ALA A 288 -11.53 15.41 0.69
C ALA A 288 -11.58 14.97 -0.79
N ALA A 289 -12.45 15.58 -1.61
CA ALA A 289 -12.47 15.33 -3.05
C ALA A 289 -11.17 15.76 -3.74
N ILE A 290 -10.55 16.86 -3.32
CA ILE A 290 -9.22 17.28 -3.80
C ILE A 290 -8.14 16.24 -3.44
N LEU A 291 -8.20 15.64 -2.24
CA LEU A 291 -7.30 14.54 -1.87
C LEU A 291 -7.43 13.34 -2.81
N VAL A 292 -8.67 12.99 -3.21
CA VAL A 292 -8.93 11.91 -4.19
C VAL A 292 -8.36 12.27 -5.56
N LEU A 293 -8.50 13.52 -6.01
CA LEU A 293 -7.91 14.00 -7.28
C LEU A 293 -6.37 13.88 -7.30
N GLY A 294 -5.73 14.02 -6.14
CA GLY A 294 -4.28 13.86 -5.97
C GLY A 294 -3.78 12.41 -5.98
N MET A 295 -4.68 11.42 -6.02
CA MET A 295 -4.28 10.00 -6.05
C MET A 295 -3.74 9.59 -7.42
N PRO A 296 -2.77 8.66 -7.50
CA PRO A 296 -2.23 8.18 -8.77
C PRO A 296 -3.26 7.62 -9.76
N VAL A 297 -4.39 7.07 -9.29
CA VAL A 297 -5.43 6.55 -10.22
C VAL A 297 -6.25 7.67 -10.89
N ALA A 298 -6.31 8.87 -10.30
CA ALA A 298 -7.24 9.91 -10.74
C ALA A 298 -6.90 10.46 -12.12
N GLY A 299 -5.63 10.53 -12.50
CA GLY A 299 -5.21 11.12 -13.79
C GLY A 299 -5.64 10.23 -14.95
N PHE A 300 -5.46 8.93 -14.78
CA PHE A 300 -5.96 7.93 -15.73
C PHE A 300 -7.48 7.99 -15.88
N LEU A 301 -8.24 8.02 -14.77
CA LEU A 301 -9.71 8.08 -14.83
C LEU A 301 -10.20 9.35 -15.51
N LEU A 302 -9.59 10.50 -15.18
CA LEU A 302 -9.94 11.79 -15.75
C LEU A 302 -9.71 11.84 -17.26
N THR A 303 -8.53 11.42 -17.72
CA THR A 303 -8.21 11.36 -19.16
C THR A 303 -9.15 10.42 -19.93
N ARG A 304 -9.55 9.30 -19.30
CA ARG A 304 -10.52 8.37 -19.87
C ARG A 304 -11.93 8.95 -19.96
N MET A 305 -12.39 9.64 -18.91
CA MET A 305 -13.74 10.21 -18.85
C MET A 305 -13.90 11.46 -19.72
N SER A 306 -12.85 12.28 -19.83
CA SER A 306 -12.91 13.54 -20.57
C SER A 306 -12.55 13.40 -22.05
N GLY A 307 -11.98 12.26 -22.46
CA GLY A 307 -11.44 12.05 -23.81
C GLY A 307 -10.20 12.87 -24.14
N PHE A 308 -9.67 13.63 -23.17
CA PHE A 308 -8.43 14.40 -23.35
C PHE A 308 -7.24 13.55 -22.93
N HIS A 309 -6.21 13.50 -23.77
CA HIS A 309 -5.08 12.60 -23.59
C HIS A 309 -3.80 13.35 -23.22
N GLY A 310 -2.95 12.68 -22.43
CA GLY A 310 -1.62 13.15 -22.07
C GLY A 310 -1.51 13.85 -20.70
N PRO A 311 -0.28 14.04 -20.19
CA PRO A 311 -0.02 14.60 -18.85
C PRO A 311 -0.53 16.03 -18.65
N ALA A 312 -0.37 16.90 -19.65
CA ALA A 312 -0.79 18.29 -19.57
C ALA A 312 -2.33 18.44 -19.47
N ALA A 313 -3.06 17.60 -20.21
CA ALA A 313 -4.52 17.57 -20.15
C ALA A 313 -5.03 17.09 -18.79
N SER A 314 -4.46 15.99 -18.27
CA SER A 314 -4.75 15.47 -16.93
C SER A 314 -4.53 16.53 -15.85
N LEU A 315 -3.38 17.21 -15.89
CA LEU A 315 -3.04 18.27 -14.93
C LEU A 315 -4.00 19.45 -15.00
N THR A 316 -4.32 19.92 -16.22
CA THR A 316 -5.26 21.03 -16.42
C THR A 316 -6.63 20.73 -15.82
N LEU A 317 -7.16 19.53 -16.08
CA LEU A 317 -8.45 19.12 -15.54
C LEU A 317 -8.43 18.99 -14.02
N ARG A 318 -7.36 18.44 -13.44
CA ARG A 318 -7.15 18.38 -11.98
C ARG A 318 -7.08 19.76 -11.35
N CYS A 319 -6.36 20.71 -11.97
CA CYS A 319 -6.28 22.09 -11.50
C CYS A 319 -7.66 22.77 -11.54
N ALA A 320 -8.40 22.63 -12.64
CA ALA A 320 -9.75 23.19 -12.78
C ALA A 320 -10.70 22.64 -11.69
N LEU A 321 -10.73 21.31 -11.50
CA LEU A 321 -11.54 20.67 -10.47
C LEU A 321 -11.08 21.05 -9.05
N THR A 322 -9.79 21.28 -8.84
CA THR A 322 -9.26 21.76 -7.56
C THR A 322 -9.75 23.18 -7.25
N VAL A 323 -9.75 24.08 -8.25
CA VAL A 323 -10.30 25.43 -8.11
C VAL A 323 -11.79 25.37 -7.76
N VAL A 324 -12.57 24.57 -8.49
CA VAL A 324 -14.00 24.34 -8.18
C VAL A 324 -14.18 23.81 -6.76
N GLY A 325 -13.38 22.83 -6.35
CA GLY A 325 -13.38 22.25 -5.02
C GLY A 325 -13.06 23.27 -3.92
N LEU A 326 -12.07 24.15 -4.14
CA LEU A 326 -11.71 25.21 -3.21
C LEU A 326 -12.79 26.29 -3.10
N LEU A 327 -13.43 26.67 -4.21
CA LEU A 327 -14.56 27.60 -4.22
C LEU A 327 -15.77 27.02 -3.46
N ALA A 328 -16.09 25.74 -3.71
CA ALA A 328 -17.14 25.03 -2.98
C ALA A 328 -16.81 24.92 -1.48
N TYR A 329 -15.54 24.60 -1.14
CA TYR A 329 -15.06 24.56 0.23
C TYR A 329 -15.25 25.90 0.94
N TRP A 330 -14.79 26.98 0.31
CA TRP A 330 -14.90 28.33 0.82
C TRP A 330 -16.36 28.78 0.98
N TRP A 331 -17.23 28.44 0.03
CA TRP A 331 -18.66 28.73 0.12
C TRP A 331 -19.33 28.01 1.28
N LEU A 332 -19.02 26.73 1.49
CA LEU A 332 -19.52 25.95 2.64
C LEU A 332 -19.00 26.48 3.98
N LEU A 333 -17.77 27.01 4.02
CA LEU A 333 -17.23 27.65 5.23
C LEU A 333 -17.95 28.95 5.61
N ARG A 334 -18.52 29.68 4.64
CA ARG A 334 -19.25 30.94 4.88
C ARG A 334 -20.63 30.77 5.52
N ARG A 335 -21.23 29.57 5.49
CA ARG A 335 -22.54 29.33 6.12
C ARG A 335 -22.44 29.38 7.65
N GLU A 336 -23.35 30.12 8.29
CA GLU A 336 -23.27 30.47 9.72
C GLU A 336 -23.29 29.29 10.73
N ARG A 337 -22.90 29.71 11.94
CA ARG A 337 -22.51 29.12 13.24
C ARG A 337 -23.09 27.77 13.65
N GLY A 338 -22.19 26.83 13.94
CA GLY A 338 -22.45 25.71 14.85
C GLY A 338 -22.20 26.12 16.30
N ILE A 339 -23.02 25.59 17.20
CA ILE A 339 -22.99 25.79 18.65
C ILE A 339 -21.66 25.28 19.21
N ASP A 340 -21.05 25.95 20.19
CA ASP A 340 -19.82 25.46 20.84
C ASP A 340 -20.08 24.17 21.63
N ALA A 341 -20.07 23.04 20.93
CA ALA A 341 -20.13 21.71 21.51
C ALA A 341 -18.73 21.22 21.84
N THR A 342 -18.63 20.42 22.89
CA THR A 342 -17.35 19.83 23.29
C THR A 342 -17.04 18.62 22.37
N PRO A 343 -15.78 18.44 21.90
CA PRO A 343 -15.42 17.40 20.93
C PRO A 343 -15.75 15.95 21.35
N SER A 344 -16.61 15.22 20.63
CA SER A 344 -17.01 13.87 21.01
C SER A 344 -15.79 12.93 21.22
N PRO A 345 -15.70 12.20 22.34
CA PRO A 345 -14.65 11.21 22.50
C PRO A 345 -14.78 10.13 21.43
N VAL A 346 -13.66 9.64 20.91
CA VAL A 346 -13.73 8.54 19.95
C VAL A 346 -14.25 7.29 20.67
N PRO A 347 -15.32 6.64 20.15
CA PRO A 347 -15.88 5.46 20.79
C PRO A 347 -14.94 4.25 20.68
N VAL A 348 -15.05 3.35 21.67
CA VAL A 348 -14.35 2.05 21.68
C VAL A 348 -14.60 1.27 20.39
N ALA A 349 -15.82 1.37 19.84
CA ALA A 349 -16.17 0.76 18.57
C ALA A 349 -15.24 1.17 17.40
N ALA A 350 -14.85 2.44 17.30
CA ALA A 350 -13.95 2.89 16.23
C ALA A 350 -12.52 2.36 16.41
N VAL A 351 -12.05 2.26 17.67
CA VAL A 351 -10.76 1.62 17.99
C VAL A 351 -10.77 0.14 17.61
N ALA A 352 -11.83 -0.57 18.00
CA ALA A 352 -12.01 -1.98 17.68
C ALA A 352 -12.07 -2.23 16.17
N LEU A 353 -12.75 -1.37 15.41
CA LEU A 353 -12.84 -1.45 13.95
C LEU A 353 -11.48 -1.27 13.26
N LEU A 354 -10.67 -0.29 13.69
CA LEU A 354 -9.33 -0.11 13.14
C LEU A 354 -8.39 -1.25 13.52
N ALA A 355 -8.44 -1.72 14.77
CA ALA A 355 -7.64 -2.86 15.22
C ALA A 355 -8.01 -4.15 14.46
N LEU A 356 -9.31 -4.40 14.26
CA LEU A 356 -9.80 -5.51 13.46
C LEU A 356 -9.36 -5.39 12.00
N GLY A 357 -9.49 -4.20 11.40
CA GLY A 357 -9.00 -3.91 10.05
C GLY A 357 -7.51 -4.19 9.91
N LEU A 358 -6.70 -3.80 10.90
CA LEU A 358 -5.26 -4.03 10.92
C LEU A 358 -4.91 -5.51 11.06
N ALA A 359 -5.58 -6.20 12.00
CA ALA A 359 -5.40 -7.65 12.18
C ALA A 359 -5.77 -8.41 10.91
N MET A 360 -6.88 -8.04 10.26
CA MET A 360 -7.34 -8.68 9.02
C MET A 360 -6.43 -8.36 7.83
N GLN A 361 -5.99 -7.10 7.66
CA GLN A 361 -5.00 -6.74 6.65
C GLN A 361 -3.70 -7.54 6.85
N THR A 362 -3.21 -7.62 8.09
CA THR A 362 -2.00 -8.38 8.44
C THR A 362 -2.19 -9.86 8.10
N ALA A 363 -3.30 -10.47 8.52
CA ALA A 363 -3.61 -11.87 8.21
C ALA A 363 -3.69 -12.13 6.70
N LEU A 364 -4.28 -11.21 5.92
CA LEU A 364 -4.36 -11.31 4.47
C LEU A 364 -3.00 -11.20 3.78
N VAL A 365 -2.16 -10.26 4.22
CA VAL A 365 -0.79 -10.13 3.72
C VAL A 365 0.01 -11.40 4.03
N MET A 366 -0.14 -11.94 5.24
CA MET A 366 0.52 -13.17 5.66
C MET A 366 0.05 -14.41 4.89
N ARG A 367 -1.25 -14.51 4.58
CA ARG A 367 -1.80 -15.55 3.70
C ARG A 367 -1.40 -15.36 2.24
N GLY A 368 -1.19 -14.11 1.81
CA GLY A 368 -0.77 -13.75 0.46
C GLY A 368 0.59 -14.32 0.03
N GLY A 369 1.38 -14.84 0.97
CA GLY A 369 2.59 -15.62 0.70
C GLY A 369 2.36 -17.07 0.27
N GLY A 370 1.12 -17.54 0.14
CA GLY A 370 0.79 -18.90 -0.32
C GLY A 370 1.35 -19.22 -1.71
N SER A 371 1.66 -20.50 -1.93
CA SER A 371 2.21 -21.01 -3.19
C SER A 371 1.27 -20.71 -4.36
N VAL A 372 1.72 -19.87 -5.29
CA VAL A 372 1.08 -19.72 -6.59
C VAL A 372 1.37 -21.01 -7.36
N GLU A 373 0.33 -21.75 -7.76
CA GLU A 373 0.46 -22.87 -8.69
C GLU A 373 0.91 -22.28 -10.04
N ARG A 374 2.21 -22.30 -10.28
CA ARG A 374 2.80 -21.81 -11.53
C ARG A 374 2.58 -22.84 -12.61
N LEU A 375 2.35 -22.36 -13.82
CA LEU A 375 2.18 -23.20 -15.00
C LEU A 375 3.37 -22.97 -15.93
N ASP A 376 4.05 -24.05 -16.26
CA ASP A 376 4.97 -24.10 -17.39
C ASP A 376 4.15 -24.30 -18.65
N LEU A 377 4.53 -23.56 -19.69
CA LEU A 377 3.84 -23.54 -20.97
C LEU A 377 4.80 -24.03 -22.05
N ASP A 378 4.46 -25.16 -22.66
CA ASP A 378 5.19 -25.70 -23.80
C ASP A 378 4.39 -25.44 -25.08
N ILE A 379 5.02 -24.71 -25.99
CA ILE A 379 4.47 -24.39 -27.31
C ILE A 379 5.49 -24.86 -28.34
N SER A 380 5.06 -25.74 -29.25
CA SER A 380 5.91 -26.22 -30.35
C SER A 380 6.28 -25.08 -31.31
N TYR A 381 7.50 -25.12 -31.84
CA TYR A 381 7.93 -24.25 -32.96
C TYR A 381 7.20 -24.58 -34.26
N ILE A 382 6.56 -25.75 -34.36
CA ILE A 382 5.76 -26.16 -35.51
C ILE A 382 4.30 -26.27 -35.07
N GLN A 383 3.42 -25.52 -35.73
CA GLN A 383 1.98 -25.45 -35.44
C GLN A 383 1.20 -25.69 -36.74
N GLY A 384 0.95 -26.96 -37.07
CA GLY A 384 0.42 -27.33 -38.38
C GLY A 384 1.38 -26.91 -39.51
N ALA A 385 0.92 -26.02 -40.41
CA ALA A 385 1.73 -25.48 -41.51
C ALA A 385 2.65 -24.31 -41.10
N TRP A 386 2.56 -23.84 -39.85
CA TRP A 386 3.27 -22.65 -39.39
C TRP A 386 4.62 -23.01 -38.74
N VAL A 387 5.68 -22.30 -39.14
CA VAL A 387 7.02 -22.46 -38.59
C VAL A 387 7.42 -21.22 -37.78
N GLY A 388 7.72 -21.43 -36.50
CA GLY A 388 8.06 -20.41 -35.52
C GLY A 388 9.54 -20.08 -35.48
N SER A 389 9.82 -18.81 -35.18
CA SER A 389 11.15 -18.31 -34.82
C SER A 389 11.01 -17.38 -33.61
N ASP A 390 11.98 -17.40 -32.70
CA ASP A 390 11.92 -16.54 -31.51
C ASP A 390 12.12 -15.07 -31.89
N LEU A 391 11.27 -14.21 -31.33
CA LEU A 391 11.38 -12.77 -31.48
C LEU A 391 12.34 -12.23 -30.42
N PRO A 392 13.42 -11.53 -30.81
CA PRO A 392 14.36 -10.96 -29.85
C PRO A 392 13.69 -9.90 -28.99
N ILE A 393 13.82 -10.05 -27.67
CA ILE A 393 13.26 -9.11 -26.69
C ILE A 393 14.37 -8.14 -26.28
N SER A 394 14.09 -6.84 -26.31
CA SER A 394 15.06 -5.84 -25.85
C SER A 394 15.40 -6.04 -24.36
N THR A 395 16.63 -5.70 -23.96
CA THR A 395 17.10 -5.83 -22.57
C THR A 395 16.19 -5.09 -21.57
N SER A 396 15.61 -3.96 -21.99
CA SER A 396 14.63 -3.19 -21.22
C SER A 396 13.28 -3.91 -21.06
N THR A 397 12.81 -4.58 -22.10
CA THR A 397 11.54 -5.34 -22.09
C THR A 397 11.70 -6.65 -21.32
N ALA A 398 12.86 -7.29 -21.42
CA ALA A 398 13.22 -8.47 -20.62
C ALA A 398 13.32 -8.12 -19.12
N ALA A 399 13.86 -6.95 -18.77
CA ALA A 399 13.90 -6.45 -17.40
C ALA A 399 12.49 -6.11 -16.84
N LEU A 400 11.58 -5.63 -17.70
CA LEU A 400 10.21 -5.27 -17.33
C LEU A 400 9.30 -6.50 -17.18
N LEU A 401 9.42 -7.48 -18.08
CA LEU A 401 8.64 -8.73 -18.06
C LEU A 401 9.25 -9.80 -17.15
N GLY A 402 10.52 -9.66 -16.76
CA GLY A 402 11.21 -10.53 -15.81
C GLY A 402 11.13 -12.02 -16.15
N ARG A 403 10.86 -12.84 -15.12
CA ARG A 403 10.62 -14.30 -15.24
C ARG A 403 9.19 -14.66 -15.66
N ASP A 404 8.37 -13.66 -15.97
CA ASP A 404 6.94 -13.80 -16.27
C ASP A 404 6.68 -13.77 -17.79
N HIS A 405 7.69 -13.41 -18.58
CA HIS A 405 7.71 -13.68 -20.01
C HIS A 405 7.76 -15.19 -20.27
N ARG A 406 6.78 -15.73 -21.00
CA ARG A 406 6.73 -17.16 -21.34
C ARG A 406 7.23 -17.42 -22.75
N CYS A 407 6.76 -16.64 -23.73
CA CYS A 407 7.11 -16.84 -25.14
C CYS A 407 6.84 -15.58 -25.97
N SER A 408 7.75 -15.24 -26.89
CA SER A 408 7.55 -14.27 -27.98
C SER A 408 8.06 -14.91 -29.26
N ARG A 409 7.17 -15.25 -30.19
CA ARG A 409 7.53 -15.95 -31.44
C ARG A 409 6.82 -15.38 -32.65
N ALA A 410 7.52 -15.34 -33.77
CA ALA A 410 6.94 -15.07 -35.08
C ALA A 410 6.79 -16.39 -35.84
N TYR A 411 5.56 -16.76 -36.17
CA TYR A 411 5.20 -17.90 -36.99
C TYR A 411 4.97 -17.47 -38.43
N ARG A 412 5.51 -18.23 -39.37
CA ARG A 412 5.38 -17.98 -40.80
C ARG A 412 4.75 -19.19 -41.50
N ALA A 413 3.80 -18.92 -42.37
CA ALA A 413 3.24 -19.88 -43.32
C ALA A 413 3.00 -19.13 -44.63
N ASP A 414 3.62 -19.58 -45.71
CA ASP A 414 3.65 -18.88 -47.00
C ASP A 414 4.08 -17.40 -46.84
N ASP A 415 3.30 -16.45 -47.35
CA ASP A 415 3.53 -14.99 -47.22
C ASP A 415 2.90 -14.37 -45.96
N ARG A 416 2.31 -15.19 -45.07
CA ARG A 416 1.65 -14.71 -43.85
C ARG A 416 2.56 -14.84 -42.63
N ILE A 417 2.48 -13.84 -41.76
CA ILE A 417 3.23 -13.78 -40.50
C ILE A 417 2.25 -13.54 -39.36
N VAL A 418 2.38 -14.35 -38.32
CA VAL A 418 1.63 -14.25 -37.07
C VAL A 418 2.59 -14.14 -35.90
N GLU A 419 2.43 -13.12 -35.08
CA GLU A 419 3.21 -12.93 -33.85
C GLU A 419 2.42 -13.45 -32.65
N LEU A 420 3.01 -14.39 -31.91
CA LEU A 420 2.47 -14.91 -30.67
C LEU A 420 3.28 -14.37 -29.50
N VAL A 421 2.63 -13.65 -28.59
CA VAL A 421 3.23 -13.16 -27.35
C VAL A 421 2.44 -13.69 -26.16
N VAL A 422 3.11 -14.47 -25.31
CA VAL A 422 2.53 -15.08 -24.11
C VAL A 422 3.25 -14.58 -22.87
N THR A 423 2.45 -14.10 -21.92
CA THR A 423 2.91 -13.55 -20.64
C THR A 423 2.08 -14.09 -19.50
N SER A 424 2.71 -14.31 -18.36
CA SER A 424 2.09 -14.80 -17.13
C SER A 424 2.01 -13.68 -16.08
N THR A 425 1.09 -13.83 -15.13
CA THR A 425 0.97 -12.91 -13.98
C THR A 425 1.90 -13.31 -12.82
N GLY A 426 2.35 -14.56 -12.77
CA GLY A 426 3.12 -15.10 -11.65
C GLY A 426 2.36 -15.04 -10.33
N GLY A 427 1.03 -14.91 -10.36
CA GLY A 427 0.14 -14.74 -9.21
C GLY A 427 -0.01 -13.29 -8.70
N ASP A 428 0.59 -12.30 -9.37
CA ASP A 428 0.36 -10.88 -9.13
C ASP A 428 -0.49 -10.28 -10.26
N ARG A 429 -1.75 -9.99 -9.95
CA ARG A 429 -2.71 -9.50 -10.95
C ARG A 429 -2.36 -8.13 -11.52
N HIS A 430 -1.56 -7.32 -10.80
CA HIS A 430 -1.19 -5.96 -11.25
C HIS A 430 -0.28 -5.97 -12.47
N ARG A 431 0.36 -7.12 -12.75
CA ARG A 431 1.22 -7.31 -13.91
C ARG A 431 0.42 -7.50 -15.20
N MET A 432 -0.88 -7.77 -15.09
CA MET A 432 -1.75 -7.93 -16.24
C MET A 432 -2.44 -6.61 -16.56
N HIS A 433 -2.46 -6.26 -17.85
CA HIS A 433 -3.27 -5.18 -18.38
C HIS A 433 -3.94 -5.64 -19.68
N PRO A 434 -5.04 -5.00 -20.11
CA PRO A 434 -5.60 -5.27 -21.43
C PRO A 434 -4.55 -4.96 -22.52
N PRO A 435 -4.37 -5.84 -23.53
CA PRO A 435 -3.31 -5.68 -24.53
C PRO A 435 -3.36 -4.36 -25.30
N GLU A 436 -4.56 -3.81 -25.48
CA GLU A 436 -4.80 -2.55 -26.16
C GLU A 436 -4.03 -1.38 -25.53
N TYR A 437 -3.77 -1.38 -24.22
CA TYR A 437 -3.07 -0.28 -23.54
C TYR A 437 -1.65 -0.07 -24.08
N CYS A 438 -0.91 -1.16 -24.28
CA CYS A 438 0.44 -1.08 -24.85
C CYS A 438 0.42 -0.64 -26.31
N LEU A 439 -0.56 -1.14 -27.09
CA LEU A 439 -0.68 -0.84 -28.51
C LEU A 439 -1.11 0.62 -28.74
N THR A 440 -2.03 1.14 -27.93
CA THR A 440 -2.40 2.56 -27.93
C THR A 440 -1.22 3.45 -27.54
N GLY A 441 -0.39 3.01 -26.59
CA GLY A 441 0.86 3.70 -26.24
C GLY A 441 1.86 3.74 -27.40
N ALA A 442 1.87 2.72 -28.26
CA ALA A 442 2.69 2.63 -29.47
C ALA A 442 2.04 3.32 -30.71
N GLY A 443 0.97 4.09 -30.51
CA GLY A 443 0.30 4.89 -31.54
C GLY A 443 -0.78 4.17 -32.35
N TRP A 444 -1.25 3.00 -31.92
CA TRP A 444 -2.35 2.28 -32.58
C TRP A 444 -3.72 2.73 -32.05
N SER A 445 -4.70 2.95 -32.92
CA SER A 445 -6.09 3.25 -32.52
C SER A 445 -7.01 2.06 -32.81
N VAL A 446 -7.87 1.72 -31.86
CA VAL A 446 -8.89 0.65 -32.01
C VAL A 446 -10.01 1.14 -32.92
N VAL A 447 -10.28 0.40 -33.99
CA VAL A 447 -11.32 0.70 -35.00
C VAL A 447 -12.55 -0.19 -34.80
N ALA A 448 -12.35 -1.45 -34.43
CA ALA A 448 -13.43 -2.40 -34.19
C ALA A 448 -13.11 -3.35 -33.04
N GLU A 449 -14.15 -3.73 -32.30
CA GLU A 449 -14.09 -4.73 -31.24
C GLU A 449 -15.03 -5.89 -31.58
N ARG A 450 -14.54 -7.12 -31.44
CA ARG A 450 -15.36 -8.32 -31.66
C ARG A 450 -15.08 -9.36 -30.57
N THR A 451 -16.06 -10.21 -30.33
CA THR A 451 -15.90 -11.41 -29.51
C THR A 451 -16.19 -12.59 -30.41
N ASP A 452 -15.23 -13.50 -30.52
CA ASP A 452 -15.29 -14.64 -31.44
C ASP A 452 -15.01 -15.95 -30.72
N SER A 453 -15.41 -17.05 -31.33
CA SER A 453 -14.98 -18.40 -30.95
C SER A 453 -13.94 -18.89 -31.94
N ALA A 454 -12.78 -19.31 -31.46
CA ALA A 454 -11.76 -20.01 -32.23
C ALA A 454 -11.70 -21.48 -31.80
N THR A 455 -11.53 -22.39 -32.74
CA THR A 455 -11.30 -23.82 -32.44
C THR A 455 -9.82 -24.09 -32.55
N LEU A 456 -9.22 -24.59 -31.48
CA LEU A 456 -7.82 -25.00 -31.42
C LEU A 456 -7.62 -26.37 -32.09
N SER A 457 -6.36 -26.75 -32.32
CA SER A 457 -5.99 -28.00 -32.99
C SER A 457 -6.48 -29.27 -32.29
N ASP A 458 -6.69 -29.21 -30.97
CA ASP A 458 -7.22 -30.29 -30.13
C ASP A 458 -8.76 -30.35 -30.10
N GLY A 459 -9.44 -29.47 -30.85
CA GLY A 459 -10.89 -29.32 -30.87
C GLY A 459 -11.44 -28.43 -29.75
N THR A 460 -10.59 -27.86 -28.89
CA THR A 460 -11.02 -26.95 -27.82
C THR A 460 -11.54 -25.64 -28.42
N ILE A 461 -12.79 -25.28 -28.10
CA ILE A 461 -13.37 -24.00 -28.50
C ILE A 461 -13.03 -22.94 -27.44
N VAL A 462 -12.29 -21.92 -27.86
CA VAL A 462 -11.81 -20.81 -27.04
C VAL A 462 -12.54 -19.55 -27.48
N THR A 463 -13.22 -18.90 -26.53
CA THR A 463 -13.74 -17.55 -26.78
C THR A 463 -12.58 -16.55 -26.68
N ILE A 464 -12.41 -15.74 -27.72
CA ILE A 464 -11.33 -14.76 -27.86
C ILE A 464 -11.89 -13.35 -28.04
N SER A 465 -11.16 -12.36 -27.53
CA SER A 465 -11.42 -10.95 -27.83
C SER A 465 -10.60 -10.53 -29.05
N GLY A 466 -11.28 -10.10 -30.10
CA GLY A 466 -10.70 -9.55 -31.33
C GLY A 466 -10.68 -8.02 -31.33
N ARG A 467 -9.60 -7.42 -31.81
CA ARG A 467 -9.45 -5.97 -31.99
C ARG A 467 -8.81 -5.67 -33.34
N SER A 468 -9.47 -4.84 -34.12
CA SER A 468 -8.91 -4.26 -35.34
C SER A 468 -8.30 -2.90 -35.01
N LEU A 469 -7.02 -2.72 -35.31
CA LEU A 469 -6.21 -1.54 -34.98
C LEU A 469 -5.68 -0.89 -36.26
N THR A 470 -5.55 0.43 -36.24
CA THR A 470 -4.93 1.19 -37.34
C THR A 470 -3.85 2.16 -36.84
N ARG A 471 -2.80 2.36 -37.65
CA ARG A 471 -1.75 3.36 -37.42
C ARG A 471 -1.14 3.80 -38.75
N ALA A 472 -1.31 5.08 -39.10
CA ALA A 472 -0.70 5.69 -40.29
C ALA A 472 -0.78 4.77 -41.53
N ASP A 473 -2.00 4.36 -41.86
CA ASP A 473 -2.38 3.48 -42.99
C ASP A 473 -2.01 1.99 -42.88
N LEU A 474 -1.42 1.56 -41.76
CA LEU A 474 -1.20 0.14 -41.46
C LEU A 474 -2.38 -0.43 -40.65
N GLY A 475 -2.91 -1.56 -41.09
CA GLY A 475 -3.88 -2.37 -40.35
C GLY A 475 -3.19 -3.47 -39.52
N LEU A 476 -3.71 -3.71 -38.33
CA LEU A 476 -3.27 -4.79 -37.44
C LEU A 476 -4.48 -5.43 -36.77
N GLU A 477 -4.56 -6.74 -36.84
CA GLU A 477 -5.54 -7.55 -36.14
C GLU A 477 -4.90 -8.15 -34.89
N LEU A 478 -5.60 -8.07 -33.76
CA LEU A 478 -5.21 -8.64 -32.48
C LEU A 478 -6.30 -9.59 -32.00
N ALA A 479 -5.92 -10.80 -31.62
CA ALA A 479 -6.74 -11.72 -30.84
C ALA A 479 -6.08 -12.01 -29.49
N TYR A 480 -6.86 -12.01 -28.41
CA TYR A 480 -6.34 -12.36 -27.09
C TYR A 480 -7.36 -13.07 -26.20
N TRP A 481 -6.83 -13.84 -25.25
CA TRP A 481 -7.60 -14.49 -24.18
C TRP A 481 -6.69 -14.75 -22.97
N PHE A 482 -7.31 -15.05 -21.84
CA PHE A 482 -6.66 -15.42 -20.58
C PHE A 482 -6.93 -16.89 -20.27
N SER A 483 -5.96 -17.57 -19.67
CA SER A 483 -6.13 -18.93 -19.19
C SER A 483 -5.29 -19.23 -17.96
N ASP A 484 -5.78 -20.10 -17.09
CA ASP A 484 -5.03 -20.72 -15.99
C ASP A 484 -4.71 -22.19 -16.28
N GLY A 485 -4.73 -22.58 -17.56
CA GLY A 485 -4.54 -23.97 -18.01
C GLY A 485 -5.75 -24.89 -17.83
N ARG A 486 -6.80 -24.49 -17.11
CA ARG A 486 -8.05 -25.26 -16.96
C ARG A 486 -9.26 -24.53 -17.53
N MET A 487 -9.27 -23.21 -17.38
CA MET A 487 -10.33 -22.32 -17.83
C MET A 487 -9.78 -21.30 -18.80
N VAL A 488 -10.65 -20.86 -19.71
CA VAL A 488 -10.38 -19.82 -20.70
C VAL A 488 -11.35 -18.67 -20.46
N LEU A 489 -10.82 -17.44 -20.41
CA LEU A 489 -11.60 -16.22 -20.26
C LEU A 489 -11.26 -15.26 -21.39
N HIS A 490 -12.28 -14.76 -22.08
CA HIS A 490 -12.11 -13.93 -23.27
C HIS A 490 -11.81 -12.46 -22.93
N SER A 491 -12.19 -11.98 -21.74
CA SER A 491 -12.06 -10.56 -21.38
C SER A 491 -11.26 -10.36 -20.10
N TYR A 492 -10.58 -9.21 -20.03
CA TYR A 492 -9.84 -8.80 -18.84
C TYR A 492 -10.77 -8.67 -17.62
N GLN A 493 -12.00 -8.17 -17.81
CA GLN A 493 -12.98 -8.04 -16.73
C GLN A 493 -13.41 -9.40 -16.17
N ALA A 494 -13.64 -10.39 -17.04
CA ALA A 494 -13.98 -11.74 -16.60
C ALA A 494 -12.82 -12.37 -15.79
N MET A 495 -11.58 -12.22 -16.26
CA MET A 495 -10.40 -12.67 -15.52
C MET A 495 -10.27 -11.98 -14.16
N LEU A 496 -10.44 -10.66 -14.10
CA LEU A 496 -10.42 -9.94 -12.83
C LEU A 496 -11.54 -10.37 -11.87
N ALA A 497 -12.75 -10.64 -12.38
CA ALA A 497 -13.88 -11.07 -11.57
C ALA A 497 -13.63 -12.45 -10.96
N GLU A 498 -13.20 -13.41 -11.79
CA GLU A 498 -12.87 -14.76 -11.35
C GLU A 498 -11.69 -14.77 -10.36
N ASP A 499 -10.60 -14.07 -10.67
CA ASP A 499 -9.44 -13.97 -9.78
C ASP A 499 -9.84 -13.41 -8.41
N SER A 500 -10.76 -12.42 -8.40
CA SER A 500 -11.29 -11.85 -7.16
C SER A 500 -12.10 -12.89 -6.36
N MET A 501 -12.93 -13.71 -7.01
CA MET A 501 -13.67 -14.78 -6.34
C MET A 501 -12.74 -15.85 -5.75
N ARG A 502 -11.68 -16.22 -6.47
CA ARG A 502 -10.67 -17.19 -6.00
C ARG A 502 -9.88 -16.67 -4.81
N ARG A 503 -9.54 -15.38 -4.80
CA ARG A 503 -8.86 -14.72 -3.68
C ARG A 503 -9.71 -14.67 -2.41
N VAL A 504 -11.03 -14.50 -2.52
CA VAL A 504 -11.95 -14.63 -1.37
C VAL A 504 -11.87 -16.03 -0.76
N ARG A 505 -11.67 -17.06 -1.59
CA ARG A 505 -11.44 -18.45 -1.16
C ARG A 505 -9.99 -18.73 -0.73
N GLY A 506 -9.11 -17.73 -0.74
CA GLY A 506 -7.71 -17.84 -0.35
C GLY A 506 -6.78 -18.41 -1.42
N VAL A 507 -7.20 -18.50 -2.68
CA VAL A 507 -6.41 -19.05 -3.79
C VAL A 507 -5.87 -17.92 -4.67
N ARG A 508 -4.58 -17.95 -4.97
CA ARG A 508 -3.93 -17.08 -5.98
C ARG A 508 -3.67 -17.89 -7.25
N THR A 509 -4.06 -17.35 -8.40
CA THR A 509 -3.94 -18.03 -9.70
C THR A 509 -2.88 -17.36 -10.55
N ASP A 510 -2.04 -18.15 -11.21
CA ASP A 510 -1.17 -17.65 -12.29
C ASP A 510 -1.95 -17.61 -13.61
N TRP A 511 -2.46 -16.44 -13.97
CA TRP A 511 -3.11 -16.21 -15.26
C TRP A 511 -2.08 -16.04 -16.37
N ILE A 512 -2.30 -16.72 -17.49
CA ILE A 512 -1.55 -16.62 -18.74
C ILE A 512 -2.38 -15.82 -19.75
N LEU A 513 -1.79 -14.77 -20.31
CA LEU A 513 -2.37 -13.97 -21.38
C LEU A 513 -1.72 -14.36 -22.70
N PHE A 514 -2.55 -14.83 -23.63
CA PHE A 514 -2.17 -15.11 -25.01
C PHE A 514 -2.53 -13.92 -25.88
N ARG A 515 -1.58 -13.46 -26.70
CA ARG A 515 -1.78 -12.40 -27.70
C ARG A 515 -1.30 -12.89 -29.04
N VAL A 516 -2.18 -12.83 -30.03
CA VAL A 516 -1.91 -13.22 -31.41
C VAL A 516 -2.12 -11.99 -32.28
N LEU A 517 -1.07 -11.54 -32.97
CA LEU A 517 -1.09 -10.35 -33.81
C LEU A 517 -0.77 -10.73 -35.26
N ALA A 518 -1.51 -10.17 -36.22
CA ALA A 518 -1.25 -10.34 -37.65
C ALA A 518 -1.75 -9.14 -38.45
N ARG A 519 -1.32 -9.02 -39.71
CA ARG A 519 -1.82 -7.96 -40.61
C ARG A 519 -3.25 -8.18 -41.08
N ASP A 520 -3.69 -9.43 -41.12
CA ASP A 520 -5.04 -9.80 -41.52
C ASP A 520 -5.62 -10.87 -40.59
N ARG A 521 -6.95 -10.96 -40.57
CA ARG A 521 -7.66 -11.86 -39.67
C ARG A 521 -7.56 -13.33 -40.10
N ALA A 522 -7.48 -13.58 -41.41
CA ALA A 522 -7.41 -14.94 -41.94
C ALA A 522 -6.12 -15.65 -41.50
N ALA A 523 -5.03 -14.91 -41.31
CA ALA A 523 -3.79 -15.40 -40.72
C ALA A 523 -3.98 -15.84 -39.27
N ILE A 524 -4.70 -15.05 -38.45
CA ILE A 524 -5.01 -15.40 -37.06
C ILE A 524 -5.85 -16.67 -37.00
N ASP A 525 -6.96 -16.72 -37.76
CA ASP A 525 -7.88 -17.86 -37.72
C ASP A 525 -7.17 -19.15 -38.20
N GLY A 526 -6.35 -19.05 -39.25
CA GLY A 526 -5.54 -20.16 -39.76
C GLY A 526 -4.43 -20.62 -38.80
N PHE A 527 -3.84 -19.70 -38.02
CA PHE A 527 -2.88 -20.05 -36.97
C PHE A 527 -3.56 -20.71 -35.77
N LEU A 528 -4.68 -20.16 -35.31
CA LEU A 528 -5.42 -20.70 -34.16
C LEU A 528 -5.92 -22.12 -34.41
N ALA A 529 -6.35 -22.44 -35.63
CA ALA A 529 -6.74 -23.80 -36.03
C ALA A 529 -5.59 -24.82 -35.89
N GLY A 530 -4.33 -24.37 -36.05
CA GLY A 530 -3.14 -25.20 -35.89
C GLY A 530 -2.49 -25.12 -34.51
N LEU A 531 -2.96 -24.23 -33.63
CA LEU A 531 -2.32 -23.96 -32.35
C LEU A 531 -2.56 -25.10 -31.35
N ALA A 532 -1.47 -25.69 -30.89
CA ALA A 532 -1.37 -26.67 -29.83
C ALA A 532 -0.39 -26.17 -28.76
N TYR A 533 -0.80 -26.25 -27.49
CA TYR A 533 0.08 -25.97 -26.36
C TYR A 533 -0.24 -26.91 -25.20
N ARG A 534 0.77 -27.21 -24.38
CA ARG A 534 0.58 -27.95 -23.12
C ARG A 534 0.89 -27.05 -21.95
N THR A 535 0.04 -27.13 -20.93
CA THR A 535 0.28 -26.54 -19.62
C THR A 535 0.61 -27.65 -18.63
N THR A 536 1.73 -27.54 -17.95
CA THR A 536 2.11 -28.44 -16.85
C THR A 536 2.31 -27.62 -15.59
N PRO A 537 1.96 -28.12 -14.39
CA PRO A 537 2.37 -27.47 -13.15
C PRO A 537 3.90 -27.33 -13.18
N ALA A 538 4.39 -26.11 -13.03
CA ALA A 538 5.82 -25.84 -13.00
C ALA A 538 6.41 -26.60 -11.80
N ALA A 539 7.46 -27.40 -12.04
CA ALA A 539 8.17 -28.06 -10.96
C ALA A 539 8.63 -26.99 -9.96
N VAL A 540 8.43 -27.23 -8.65
CA VAL A 540 8.97 -26.35 -7.61
C VAL A 540 10.49 -26.38 -7.74
N ALA A 541 11.06 -25.42 -8.47
CA ALA A 541 12.51 -25.30 -8.55
C ALA A 541 13.01 -25.05 -7.11
N PRO A 542 13.95 -25.85 -6.59
CA PRO A 542 14.57 -25.55 -5.30
C PRO A 542 15.12 -24.14 -5.38
N GLN A 543 14.81 -23.31 -4.38
CA GLN A 543 15.38 -21.98 -4.27
C GLN A 543 16.89 -22.12 -4.33
N ALA A 544 17.49 -21.73 -5.46
CA ALA A 544 18.94 -21.59 -5.54
C ALA A 544 19.32 -20.54 -4.49
N VAL A 545 19.91 -21.03 -3.41
CA VAL A 545 20.63 -20.23 -2.41
C VAL A 545 21.62 -19.39 -3.22
N ARG A 546 21.38 -18.08 -3.28
CA ARG A 546 22.37 -17.15 -3.82
C ARG A 546 23.46 -17.02 -2.76
N GLU A 547 24.66 -17.47 -3.12
CA GLU A 547 25.91 -17.15 -2.43
C GLU A 547 26.17 -15.64 -2.36
#